data_AF-A0A3G2CK87-F1
#
_entry.id   AF-A0A3G2CK87-F1
#
_cell.length_a   1.000
_cell.length_b   1.000
_cell.length_c   1.000
_cell.angle_alpha   90.00
_cell.angle_beta   90.00
_cell.angle_gamma   90.00
#
_symmetry.space_group_name_H-M   'P 1'
#
loop_
_entity.id
_entity.type
_entity.pdbx_description
1 polymer ?
#
loop_
_entity_poly.entity_id
_entity_poly.type
_entity_poly.pdbx_seq_one_letter_code
_entity_poly.pdbx_strand_id
1 'polypeptide(L)'
;MHGAHRWMGLNDLQNEGTWVWIGSSTPTTFTDWFPGQPNSNTGEEDCVIFTNYNGYQWYDVSCDSKYEPICEIPSSDDIVG
;
A
#
# COMPACT_ATOMS: atom_id res chain seq x y z
N MET A 1 -11.14 16.03 -11.73
CA MET A 1 -10.10 15.29 -12.49
C MET A 1 -9.90 13.98 -11.77
N HIS A 2 -10.09 12.84 -12.42
CA HIS A 2 -9.98 11.53 -11.76
C HIS A 2 -8.51 11.13 -11.70
N GLY A 3 -7.96 11.02 -10.49
CA GLY A 3 -6.62 10.46 -10.30
C GLY A 3 -6.61 8.97 -10.65
N ALA A 4 -5.48 8.48 -11.15
CA ALA A 4 -5.26 7.04 -11.25
C ALA A 4 -4.90 6.53 -9.85
N HIS A 5 -5.78 5.70 -9.28
CA HIS A 5 -5.56 5.02 -8.01
C HIS A 5 -5.12 3.59 -8.30
N ARG A 6 -4.04 3.12 -7.66
CA ARG A 6 -3.49 1.79 -7.89
C ARG A 6 -3.20 1.10 -6.58
N TRP A 7 -3.59 -0.17 -6.46
CA TRP A 7 -3.22 -0.96 -5.29
C TRP A 7 -1.72 -1.20 -5.25
N MET A 8 -1.17 -1.13 -4.04
CA MET A 8 0.16 -1.62 -3.70
C MET A 8 0.04 -2.83 -2.76
N GLY A 9 1.15 -3.54 -2.56
CA GLY A 9 1.20 -4.71 -1.66
C GLY A 9 1.35 -4.38 -0.16
N LEU A 10 1.35 -3.11 0.25
CA LEU A 10 1.47 -2.70 1.65
C LEU A 10 0.11 -2.78 2.35
N ASN A 11 0.08 -3.31 3.56
CA ASN A 11 -1.12 -3.46 4.38
C ASN A 11 -0.77 -3.50 5.87
N ASP A 12 -1.75 -3.28 6.74
CA ASP A 12 -1.64 -3.50 8.19
C ASP A 12 -2.77 -4.39 8.75
N LEU A 13 -3.38 -5.22 7.87
CA LEU A 13 -4.47 -6.18 8.14
C LEU A 13 -4.31 -7.03 9.40
N GLN A 14 -3.09 -7.29 9.85
CA GLN A 14 -2.82 -8.12 11.03
C GLN A 14 -2.75 -7.33 12.33
N ASN A 15 -2.27 -6.08 12.26
CA ASN A 15 -2.05 -5.24 13.42
C ASN A 15 -2.05 -3.77 12.99
N GLU A 16 -3.15 -3.08 13.26
CA GLU A 16 -3.37 -1.65 13.00
C GLU A 16 -2.13 -0.80 13.36
N GLY A 17 -1.69 0.04 12.42
CA GLY A 17 -0.51 0.89 12.54
C GLY A 17 0.83 0.18 12.29
N THR A 18 0.82 -1.13 12.00
CA THR A 18 2.02 -1.91 11.64
C THR A 18 1.98 -2.36 10.18
N TRP A 19 2.56 -1.52 9.32
CA TRP A 19 2.56 -1.73 7.88
C TRP A 19 3.59 -2.76 7.42
N VAL A 20 3.12 -3.80 6.73
CA VAL A 20 3.92 -4.90 6.18
C VAL A 20 3.64 -5.05 4.68
N TRP A 21 4.69 -5.39 3.93
CA TRP A 21 4.55 -5.76 2.52
C TRP A 21 4.06 -7.20 2.41
N ILE A 22 3.22 -7.48 1.41
CA ILE A 22 2.80 -8.85 1.07
C ILE A 22 4.04 -9.75 0.89
N GLY A 23 4.00 -10.94 1.50
CA GLY A 23 5.14 -11.88 1.50
C GLY A 23 6.23 -11.60 2.54
N SER A 24 6.11 -10.51 3.31
CA SER A 24 7.00 -10.19 4.44
C SER A 24 6.22 -10.23 5.76
N SER A 25 6.93 -10.54 6.85
CA SER A 25 6.45 -10.35 8.23
C SER A 25 7.18 -9.21 8.94
N THR A 26 8.06 -8.51 8.23
CA THR A 26 8.87 -7.41 8.78
C THR A 26 8.19 -6.08 8.46
N PRO A 27 7.94 -5.22 9.47
CA PRO A 27 7.41 -3.88 9.24
C PRO A 27 8.27 -3.08 8.27
N THR A 28 7.62 -2.32 7.38
CA THR A 28 8.34 -1.41 6.49
C THR A 28 9.02 -0.32 7.31
N THR A 29 10.24 0.04 6.91
CA THR A 29 10.97 1.19 7.47
C THR A 29 10.79 2.46 6.64
N PHE A 30 10.22 2.32 5.44
CA PHE A 30 9.97 3.41 4.52
C PHE A 30 8.48 3.57 4.26
N THR A 31 8.03 4.81 4.30
CA THR A 31 6.66 5.21 3.95
C THR A 31 6.65 6.56 3.24
N ASP A 32 5.76 6.73 2.26
CA ASP A 32 5.52 8.00 1.56
C ASP A 32 4.03 8.38 1.59
N TRP A 33 3.48 8.41 2.81
CA TRP A 33 2.10 8.81 3.05
C TRP A 33 1.85 10.25 2.60
N PHE A 34 0.68 10.48 2.01
CA PHE A 34 0.19 11.84 1.85
C PHE A 34 0.01 12.50 3.23
N PRO A 35 0.27 13.81 3.38
CA PRO A 35 0.07 14.49 4.67
C PRO A 35 -1.34 14.26 5.26
N GLY A 36 -1.39 13.68 6.45
CA GLY A 36 -2.64 13.29 7.12
C GLY A 36 -3.10 11.86 6.84
N GLN A 37 -2.25 11.04 6.21
CA GLN A 37 -2.41 9.59 6.10
C GLN A 37 -1.30 8.87 6.92
N PRO A 38 -1.53 7.62 7.37
CA PRO A 38 -2.82 6.96 7.37
C PRO A 38 -3.82 7.64 8.32
N ASN A 39 -5.13 7.57 8.04
CA ASN A 39 -6.16 8.23 8.86
C ASN A 39 -7.23 7.30 9.43
N SER A 40 -7.27 6.03 9.02
CA SER A 40 -7.99 5.02 9.78
C SER A 40 -7.28 4.78 11.11
N ASN A 41 -8.05 4.81 12.19
CA ASN A 41 -7.58 4.44 13.53
C ASN A 41 -8.41 3.27 14.11
N THR A 42 -9.30 2.71 13.29
CA THR A 42 -10.35 1.77 13.71
C THR A 42 -10.30 0.43 12.94
N GLY A 43 -9.28 0.22 12.08
CA GLY A 43 -9.14 -0.99 11.26
C GLY A 43 -10.13 -1.09 10.11
N GLU A 44 -10.64 0.04 9.60
CA GLU A 44 -11.56 0.03 8.45
C GLU A 44 -10.84 0.20 7.10
N GLU A 45 -9.59 0.70 7.11
CA GLU A 45 -8.80 1.01 5.93
C GLU A 45 -7.40 0.40 6.00
N ASP A 46 -7.30 -0.91 5.80
CA ASP A 46 -6.03 -1.64 6.02
C ASP A 46 -5.18 -1.81 4.74
N CYS A 47 -5.62 -1.24 3.61
CA CYS A 47 -5.00 -1.44 2.29
C CYS A 47 -4.51 -0.13 1.68
N VAL A 48 -3.39 -0.19 0.95
CA VAL A 48 -2.71 1.03 0.49
C VAL A 48 -2.83 1.23 -1.01
N ILE A 49 -3.20 2.45 -1.41
CA ILE A 49 -3.12 2.90 -2.80
C ILE A 49 -1.99 3.91 -3.02
N PHE A 50 -1.42 3.83 -4.20
CA PHE A 50 -0.59 4.87 -4.81
C PHE A 50 -1.45 5.69 -5.78
N THR A 51 -1.38 7.02 -5.69
CA THR A 51 -2.21 7.89 -6.54
C THR A 51 -1.50 9.12 -7.06
N ASN A 52 -1.70 9.44 -8.35
CA ASN A 52 -1.18 10.67 -8.94
C ASN A 52 -1.98 11.92 -8.54
N TYR A 53 -3.08 11.77 -7.79
CA TYR A 53 -3.95 12.87 -7.41
C TYR A 53 -3.21 13.95 -6.59
N ASN A 54 -2.29 13.53 -5.71
CA ASN A 54 -1.49 14.41 -4.87
C ASN A 54 0.00 14.07 -4.93
N GLY A 55 0.57 14.12 -6.13
CA GLY A 55 2.02 14.00 -6.29
C GLY A 55 2.58 12.60 -6.02
N TYR A 56 1.80 11.55 -6.32
CA TYR A 56 2.24 10.16 -6.23
C TYR A 56 2.45 9.61 -4.81
N GLN A 57 1.74 10.18 -3.83
CA GLN A 57 1.79 9.76 -2.42
C GLN A 57 0.71 8.72 -2.08
N TRP A 58 0.84 8.12 -0.89
CA TRP A 58 0.06 6.96 -0.48
C TRP A 58 -1.13 7.31 0.40
N TYR A 59 -2.18 6.51 0.29
CA TYR A 59 -3.39 6.58 1.12
C TYR A 59 -3.72 5.19 1.64
N ASP A 60 -4.14 5.10 2.89
CA ASP A 60 -4.89 3.97 3.41
C ASP A 60 -6.34 4.09 2.95
N VAL A 61 -6.92 3.00 2.50
CA VAL A 61 -8.31 2.93 2.04
C VAL A 61 -8.90 1.55 2.38
N SER A 62 -10.23 1.48 2.44
CA SER A 62 -10.93 0.20 2.59
C SER A 62 -10.50 -0.81 1.52
N CYS A 63 -10.09 -2.01 1.97
CA CYS A 63 -9.65 -3.12 1.11
C CYS A 63 -10.72 -3.60 0.10
N ASP A 64 -12.00 -3.32 0.35
CA ASP A 64 -13.11 -3.66 -0.55
C ASP A 64 -13.24 -2.71 -1.75
N SER A 65 -12.41 -1.66 -1.80
CA SER A 65 -12.37 -0.72 -2.90
C SER A 65 -11.94 -1.38 -4.22
N LYS A 66 -12.39 -0.82 -5.35
CA LYS A 66 -12.13 -1.37 -6.68
C LYS A 66 -11.09 -0.52 -7.42
N TYR A 67 -9.82 -0.87 -7.28
CA TYR A 67 -8.70 -0.25 -7.99
C TYR A 67 -7.89 -1.30 -8.76
N GLU A 68 -7.19 -0.88 -9.81
CA GLU A 68 -6.25 -1.77 -10.51
C GLU A 68 -4.96 -1.95 -9.70
N PRO A 69 -4.39 -3.16 -9.62
CA PRO A 69 -3.15 -3.39 -8.88
C PRO A 69 -1.88 -3.06 -9.69
N ILE A 70 -0.82 -2.74 -8.97
CA ILE A 70 0.56 -2.82 -9.47
C ILE A 70 1.15 -4.14 -8.95
N CYS A 71 1.68 -4.96 -9.85
CA CYS A 71 2.31 -6.23 -9.51
C CYS A 71 3.83 -6.11 -9.57
N GLU A 72 4.51 -6.63 -8.55
CA GLU A 72 5.95 -6.89 -8.57
C GLU A 72 6.18 -8.36 -8.90
N ILE A 73 7.16 -8.63 -9.77
CA ILE A 73 7.59 -9.97 -10.13
C ILE A 73 9.12 -9.99 -9.99
N PRO A 74 9.71 -11.01 -9.33
CA PRO A 74 11.16 -11.14 -9.24
C PRO A 74 11.79 -11.12 -10.63
N SER A 75 12.94 -10.46 -10.77
CA SER A 75 13.69 -10.55 -12.01
C SER A 75 14.23 -11.98 -12.17
N SER A 76 14.58 -12.38 -13.40
CA SER A 76 15.21 -13.67 -13.63
C SER A 76 16.46 -13.87 -12.78
N ASP A 77 17.19 -12.79 -12.50
CA ASP A 77 18.44 -12.82 -11.78
C ASP A 77 18.23 -13.10 -10.28
N ASP A 78 17.05 -12.76 -9.75
CA ASP A 78 16.65 -13.04 -8.36
C ASP A 78 16.15 -14.48 -8.15
N ILE A 79 15.78 -15.17 -9.23
CA ILE A 79 15.24 -16.54 -9.19
C ILE A 79 16.36 -17.59 -9.22
N VAL A 80 17.56 -17.27 -9.73
CA VAL A 80 18.70 -18.22 -9.83
C VAL A 80 19.64 -18.17 -8.62
N GLY A 81 19.13 -17.77 -7.45
CA GLY A 81 19.85 -17.86 -6.17
C GLY A 81 20.06 -19.30 -5.70
#